data_AF-A0A849WT18-F1
#
_entry.id   AF-A0A849WT18-F1
#
_cell.length_a   1.000
_cell.length_b   1.000
_cell.length_c   1.000
_cell.angle_alpha   90.00
_cell.angle_beta   90.00
_cell.angle_gamma   90.00
#
_symmetry.space_group_name_H-M   'P 1'
#
loop_
_entity.id
_entity.type
_entity.pdbx_description
1 polymer ?
#
loop_
_entity_poly.entity_id
_entity_poly.type
_entity_poly.pdbx_seq_one_letter_code
_entity_poly.pdbx_strand_id
1 'polypeptide(L)'
;LLDLPPERENLFWASLALTHRTQPRERLSPFFKKMPVRAIPVQDLSGDWYRVVSDWYHYAILEMANLPAFNPDPSWIASQLGISPAESKLAIERLVRLDLLVRKDGKLSRSAGQMSTADQHLTNSALKRRQRQILEKSMASLENDPIETRNHTAMTMSIDPKRIPEAKALIREFNRRMSDLLESGDRTCVYEFAISLFPVLKNRGEV
;
A
#
# COMPACT_ATOMS: atom_id res chain seq x y z
N LEU A 1 28.50 -3.90 10.27
CA LEU A 1 27.66 -2.79 10.77
C LEU A 1 26.83 -2.31 9.59
N LEU A 2 25.51 -2.21 9.72
CA LEU A 2 24.66 -1.69 8.64
C LEU A 2 24.99 -0.20 8.48
N ASP A 3 25.38 0.20 7.27
CA ASP A 3 25.82 1.58 6.97
C ASP A 3 24.60 2.49 6.79
N LEU A 4 23.83 2.66 7.87
CA LEU A 4 22.62 3.48 7.90
C LEU A 4 22.92 4.83 8.58
N PRO A 5 22.26 5.93 8.15
CA PRO A 5 22.32 7.19 8.88
C PRO A 5 21.91 7.00 10.35
N PRO A 6 22.54 7.71 11.32
CA PRO A 6 22.35 7.47 12.75
C PRO A 6 20.88 7.48 13.23
N GLU A 7 20.04 8.26 12.56
CA GLU A 7 18.60 8.38 12.86
C GLU A 7 17.81 7.15 12.41
N ARG A 8 18.21 6.52 11.30
CA ARG A 8 17.57 5.30 10.76
C ARG A 8 18.07 4.05 11.44
N GLU A 9 19.31 4.05 11.90
CA GLU A 9 19.85 2.98 12.74
C GLU A 9 19.04 2.87 14.05
N ASN A 10 18.72 4.00 14.69
CA ASN A 10 17.90 4.02 15.90
C ASN A 10 16.46 3.52 15.68
N LEU A 11 15.83 3.86 14.56
CA LEU A 11 14.49 3.37 14.21
C LEU A 11 14.48 1.87 13.87
N PHE A 12 15.50 1.40 13.15
CA PHE A 12 15.71 -0.01 12.84
C PHE A 12 15.89 -0.83 14.11
N TRP A 13 16.74 -0.38 15.05
CA TRP A 13 16.96 -1.07 16.32
C TRP A 13 15.76 -0.96 17.27
N ALA A 14 15.00 0.14 17.26
CA ALA A 14 13.76 0.27 18.03
C ALA A 14 12.67 -0.69 17.54
N SER A 15 12.53 -0.83 16.22
CA SER A 15 11.66 -1.82 15.58
C SER A 15 12.06 -3.25 15.97
N LEU A 16 13.34 -3.60 15.86
CA LEU A 16 13.86 -4.92 16.21
C LEU A 16 13.69 -5.24 17.71
N ALA A 17 13.89 -4.24 18.58
CA ALA A 17 13.69 -4.36 20.02
C ALA A 17 12.22 -4.60 20.41
N LEU A 18 11.26 -4.10 19.62
CA LEU A 18 9.83 -4.40 19.77
C LEU A 18 9.52 -5.84 19.32
N THR A 19 10.12 -6.31 18.21
CA THR A 19 9.95 -7.68 17.72
C THR A 19 10.52 -8.72 18.68
N HIS A 20 11.63 -8.42 19.37
CA HIS A 20 12.26 -9.30 20.36
C HIS A 20 11.62 -9.26 21.76
N ARG A 21 10.65 -8.37 22.02
CA ARG A 21 9.90 -8.32 23.31
C ARG A 21 8.85 -9.43 23.47
N THR A 22 8.61 -10.23 22.44
CA THR A 22 7.77 -11.45 22.51
C THR A 22 8.54 -12.67 23.03
N GLN A 23 9.86 -12.56 23.26
CA GLN A 23 10.68 -13.62 23.85
C GLN A 23 11.05 -13.35 25.33
N PRO A 24 11.27 -14.40 26.14
CA PRO A 24 11.59 -14.26 27.56
C PRO A 24 12.84 -13.41 27.81
N ARG A 25 12.75 -12.49 28.78
CA ARG A 25 13.76 -11.43 29.10
C ARG A 25 15.16 -11.92 29.48
N GLU A 26 15.39 -13.23 29.65
CA GLU A 26 16.67 -13.78 30.10
C GLU A 26 17.78 -13.78 29.04
N ARG A 27 17.44 -13.60 27.75
CA ARG A 27 18.39 -13.64 26.62
C ARG A 27 18.73 -12.26 26.05
N LEU A 28 18.49 -11.19 26.78
CA LEU A 28 18.84 -9.83 26.34
C LEU A 28 20.32 -9.54 26.65
N SER A 29 21.09 -9.18 25.63
CA SER A 29 22.49 -8.77 25.81
C SER A 29 22.57 -7.51 26.69
N PRO A 30 23.67 -7.31 27.44
CA PRO A 30 23.82 -6.17 28.37
C PRO A 30 23.65 -4.80 27.71
N PHE A 31 23.85 -4.73 26.39
CA PHE A 31 23.67 -3.53 25.57
C PHE A 31 22.21 -3.05 25.58
N PHE A 32 21.24 -3.95 25.45
CA PHE A 32 19.80 -3.62 25.44
C PHE A 32 19.24 -3.22 26.81
N LYS A 33 19.95 -3.51 27.90
CA LYS A 33 19.53 -3.12 29.26
C LYS A 33 19.82 -1.65 29.59
N LYS A 34 20.73 -0.99 28.85
CA LYS A 34 21.24 0.36 29.19
C LYS A 34 20.77 1.47 28.24
N MET A 35 19.98 1.16 27.21
CA MET A 35 19.58 2.15 26.21
C MET A 35 18.36 2.97 26.71
N PRO A 36 18.44 4.31 26.74
CA PRO A 36 17.32 5.15 27.15
C PRO A 36 16.26 5.14 26.04
N VAL A 37 15.17 4.39 26.26
CA VAL A 37 14.00 4.42 25.38
C VAL A 37 13.29 5.75 25.60
N ARG A 38 13.55 6.73 24.72
CA ARG A 38 12.76 7.95 24.67
C ARG A 38 11.33 7.52 24.34
N ALA A 39 10.38 7.79 25.23
CA ALA A 39 8.98 7.43 25.06
C ALA A 39 8.39 8.24 23.90
N ILE A 40 8.54 7.72 22.68
CA ILE A 40 7.68 8.11 21.56
C ILE A 40 6.28 7.65 21.98
N PRO A 41 5.25 8.50 21.97
CA PRO A 41 3.89 8.06 22.25
C PRO A 41 3.59 6.93 21.28
N VAL A 42 3.40 5.71 21.79
CA VAL A 42 2.99 4.56 20.99
C VAL A 42 1.51 4.79 20.63
N GLN A 43 1.26 5.73 19.72
CA GLN A 43 -0.01 5.83 19.03
C GLN A 43 -0.19 4.55 18.20
N ASP A 44 -1.44 4.13 17.97
CA ASP A 44 -1.80 2.86 17.32
C ASP A 44 -1.37 2.82 15.84
N LEU A 45 -0.07 2.62 15.62
CA LEU A 45 0.55 2.47 14.30
C LEU A 45 -0.05 1.29 13.53
N SER A 46 -0.49 0.23 14.24
CA SER A 46 -1.19 -0.91 13.64
C SER A 46 -2.51 -0.50 12.99
N GLY A 47 -3.32 0.32 13.68
CA GLY A 47 -4.57 0.84 13.14
C GLY A 47 -4.39 1.76 11.93
N ASP A 48 -3.32 2.55 11.93
CA ASP A 48 -3.00 3.40 10.77
C ASP A 48 -2.51 2.61 9.57
N TRP A 49 -1.61 1.65 9.76
CA TRP A 49 -1.19 0.74 8.70
C TRP A 49 -2.39 -0.02 8.12
N TYR A 50 -3.30 -0.49 8.98
CA TYR A 50 -4.53 -1.13 8.54
C TYR A 50 -5.34 -0.22 7.61
N ARG A 51 -5.54 1.06 7.97
CA ARG A 51 -6.28 2.02 7.15
C ARG A 51 -5.58 2.35 5.84
N VAL A 52 -4.26 2.57 5.88
CA VAL A 52 -3.48 2.81 4.65
C VAL A 52 -3.64 1.65 3.67
N VAL A 53 -3.54 0.41 4.15
CA VAL A 53 -3.71 -0.76 3.27
C VAL A 53 -5.16 -0.93 2.82
N SER A 54 -6.13 -0.67 3.70
CA SER A 54 -7.56 -0.93 3.45
C SER A 54 -8.20 0.04 2.48
N ASP A 55 -7.85 1.33 2.55
CA ASP A 55 -8.54 2.40 1.85
C ASP A 55 -7.76 2.83 0.62
N TRP A 56 -8.34 2.60 -0.56
CA TRP A 56 -7.71 2.75 -1.88
C TRP A 56 -7.03 4.12 -2.07
N TYR A 57 -7.65 5.19 -1.55
CA TYR A 57 -7.23 6.57 -1.80
C TYR A 57 -5.86 6.88 -1.20
N HIS A 58 -5.36 6.15 -0.19
CA HIS A 58 -4.01 6.38 0.32
C HIS A 58 -2.95 6.10 -0.74
N TYR A 59 -3.14 5.07 -1.56
CA TYR A 59 -2.22 4.73 -2.64
C TYR A 59 -2.35 5.73 -3.79
N ALA A 60 -3.58 6.13 -4.13
CA ALA A 60 -3.80 7.18 -5.12
C ALA A 60 -3.10 8.49 -4.71
N ILE A 61 -3.23 8.93 -3.46
CA ILE A 61 -2.55 10.13 -2.95
C ILE A 61 -1.02 10.01 -3.03
N LEU A 62 -0.47 8.83 -2.72
CA LEU A 62 0.97 8.59 -2.86
C LEU A 62 1.46 8.68 -4.31
N GLU A 63 0.66 8.19 -5.27
CA GLU A 63 1.00 8.31 -6.69
C GLU A 63 0.74 9.72 -7.25
N MET A 64 -0.30 10.41 -6.76
CA MET A 64 -0.55 11.82 -7.10
C MET A 64 0.62 12.71 -6.72
N ALA A 65 1.34 12.39 -5.63
CA ALA A 65 2.53 13.14 -5.22
C ALA A 65 3.70 13.10 -6.22
N ASN A 66 3.65 12.20 -7.22
CA ASN A 66 4.61 12.11 -8.31
C ASN A 66 4.19 12.93 -9.55
N LEU A 67 2.99 13.52 -9.56
CA LEU A 67 2.50 14.28 -10.70
C LEU A 67 3.13 15.69 -10.75
N PRO A 68 3.52 16.20 -11.93
CA PRO A 68 4.01 17.58 -12.07
C PRO A 68 3.01 18.65 -11.58
N ALA A 69 1.71 18.40 -11.78
CA ALA A 69 0.63 19.31 -11.39
C ALA A 69 0.06 19.04 -9.98
N PHE A 70 0.79 18.30 -9.13
CA PHE A 70 0.31 17.94 -7.80
C PHE A 70 0.08 19.17 -6.91
N ASN A 71 -1.10 19.24 -6.30
CA ASN A 71 -1.43 20.23 -5.27
C ASN A 71 -1.71 19.51 -3.93
N PRO A 72 -0.97 19.82 -2.85
CA PRO A 72 -1.15 19.16 -1.56
C PRO A 72 -2.39 19.60 -0.77
N ASP A 73 -3.19 20.54 -1.29
CA ASP A 73 -4.45 20.97 -0.67
C ASP A 73 -5.43 19.79 -0.55
N PRO A 74 -5.91 19.45 0.67
CA PRO A 74 -6.88 18.39 0.87
C PRO A 74 -8.15 18.52 0.02
N SER A 75 -8.61 19.75 -0.25
CA SER A 75 -9.80 20.03 -1.06
C SER A 75 -9.58 19.72 -2.54
N TRP A 76 -8.38 20.01 -3.05
CA TRP A 76 -8.01 19.64 -4.41
C TRP A 76 -7.92 18.13 -4.55
N ILE A 77 -7.23 17.45 -3.63
CA ILE A 77 -7.13 15.98 -3.64
C ILE A 77 -8.52 15.33 -3.56
N ALA A 78 -9.38 15.84 -2.68
CA ALA A 78 -10.74 15.35 -2.51
C ALA A 78 -11.56 15.42 -3.80
N SER A 79 -11.47 16.55 -4.54
CA SER A 79 -12.19 16.71 -5.81
C SER A 79 -11.66 15.79 -6.90
N GLN A 80 -10.34 15.58 -6.98
CA GLN A 80 -9.74 14.66 -7.96
C GLN A 80 -10.14 13.20 -7.72
N LEU A 81 -10.27 12.79 -6.45
CA LEU A 81 -10.51 11.39 -6.09
C LEU A 81 -11.98 11.04 -5.85
N GLY A 82 -12.86 12.04 -5.78
CA GLY A 82 -14.28 11.85 -5.44
C GLY A 82 -14.49 11.40 -3.99
N ILE A 83 -13.65 11.88 -3.06
CA ILE A 83 -13.75 11.63 -1.62
C ILE A 83 -14.07 12.93 -0.87
N SER A 84 -14.38 12.87 0.43
CA SER A 84 -14.61 14.09 1.22
C SER A 84 -13.30 14.82 1.55
N PRO A 85 -13.34 16.16 1.73
CA PRO A 85 -12.18 16.93 2.22
C PRO A 85 -11.65 16.43 3.57
N ALA A 86 -12.53 15.92 4.44
CA ALA A 86 -12.17 15.33 5.72
C ALA A 86 -11.37 14.02 5.55
N GLU A 87 -11.81 13.13 4.66
CA GLU A 87 -11.07 11.90 4.33
C GLU A 87 -9.70 12.21 3.76
N SER A 88 -9.63 13.15 2.80
CA SER A 88 -8.38 13.60 2.20
C SER A 88 -7.39 14.14 3.24
N LYS A 89 -7.86 15.02 4.14
CA LYS A 89 -7.03 15.56 5.22
C LYS A 89 -6.51 14.47 6.16
N LEU A 90 -7.38 13.57 6.62
CA LEU A 90 -7.00 12.46 7.50
C LEU A 90 -6.06 11.46 6.82
N ALA A 91 -6.22 11.25 5.52
CA ALA A 91 -5.33 10.39 4.72
C ALA A 91 -3.92 10.97 4.67
N ILE A 92 -3.79 12.27 4.37
CA ILE A 92 -2.49 12.97 4.33
C ILE A 92 -1.82 12.94 5.70
N GLU A 93 -2.55 13.26 6.77
CA GLU A 93 -2.03 13.21 8.15
C GLU A 93 -1.50 11.81 8.51
N ARG A 94 -2.23 10.77 8.10
CA ARG A 94 -1.81 9.37 8.31
C ARG A 94 -0.57 9.00 7.52
N LEU A 95 -0.53 9.35 6.24
CA LEU A 95 0.63 9.09 5.38
C LEU A 95 1.88 9.81 5.87
N VAL A 96 1.74 11.05 6.39
CA VAL A 96 2.85 11.78 7.01
C VAL A 96 3.30 11.14 8.31
N ARG A 97 2.37 10.74 9.18
CA ARG A 97 2.68 10.07 10.45
C ARG A 97 3.39 8.72 10.28
N LEU A 98 3.11 8.02 9.19
CA LEU A 98 3.75 6.75 8.83
C LEU A 98 5.03 6.93 7.99
N ASP A 99 5.53 8.17 7.85
CA ASP A 99 6.69 8.50 7.03
C ASP A 99 6.57 8.01 5.57
N LEU A 100 5.36 7.98 5.01
CA LEU A 100 5.08 7.65 3.60
C LEU A 100 5.05 8.91 2.73
N LEU A 101 4.67 10.04 3.33
CA LEU A 101 4.81 11.38 2.76
C LEU A 101 5.64 12.25 3.69
N VAL A 102 6.47 13.13 3.12
CA VAL A 102 7.26 14.13 3.86
C VAL A 102 6.79 15.52 3.48
N ARG A 103 6.61 16.37 4.48
CA ARG A 103 6.41 17.82 4.30
C ARG A 103 7.77 18.52 4.32
N LYS A 104 8.13 19.17 3.21
CA LYS A 104 9.35 19.99 3.11
C LYS A 104 9.04 21.28 2.35
N ASP A 105 9.36 22.43 2.94
CA ASP A 105 9.18 23.75 2.33
C ASP A 105 7.74 24.01 1.82
N GLY A 106 6.74 23.56 2.58
CA GLY A 106 5.32 23.66 2.20
C GLY A 106 4.87 22.68 1.11
N LYS A 107 5.78 21.88 0.55
CA LYS A 107 5.49 20.82 -0.42
C LYS A 107 5.34 19.47 0.27
N LEU A 108 4.51 18.63 -0.31
CA LEU A 108 4.29 17.25 0.12
C LEU A 108 4.89 16.34 -0.94
N SER A 109 5.77 15.43 -0.54
CA SER A 109 6.49 14.53 -1.44
C SER A 109 6.54 13.13 -0.87
N ARG A 110 6.66 12.13 -1.73
CA ARG A 110 6.76 10.73 -1.30
C ARG A 110 8.10 10.47 -0.61
N SER A 111 8.07 9.72 0.48
CA SER A 111 9.28 9.24 1.15
C SER A 111 10.02 8.21 0.28
N ALA A 112 11.35 8.12 0.45
CA ALA A 112 12.15 7.08 -0.20
C ALA A 112 11.85 5.64 0.30
N GLY A 113 11.02 5.49 1.33
CA GLY A 113 10.57 4.20 1.83
C GLY A 113 9.56 3.54 0.90
N GLN A 114 9.73 2.25 0.63
CA GLN A 114 8.73 1.46 -0.06
C GLN A 114 7.66 1.00 0.94
N MET A 115 6.37 1.15 0.58
CA MET A 115 5.31 0.41 1.25
C MET A 115 5.43 -1.06 0.84
N SER A 116 5.96 -1.90 1.72
CA SER A 116 5.90 -3.33 1.52
C SER A 116 4.63 -3.87 2.15
N THR A 117 3.71 -4.41 1.35
CA THR A 117 2.52 -5.15 1.82
C THR A 117 2.88 -6.57 2.30
N ALA A 118 4.14 -6.81 2.70
CA ALA A 118 4.71 -8.13 2.89
C ALA A 118 4.25 -8.88 4.16
N ASP A 119 3.63 -8.21 5.14
CA ASP A 119 3.10 -8.93 6.31
C ASP A 119 1.69 -9.47 6.02
N GLN A 120 1.64 -10.67 5.43
CA GLN A 120 0.39 -11.27 4.93
C GLN A 120 -0.59 -11.69 6.05
N HIS A 121 -0.15 -11.76 7.31
CA HIS A 121 -0.96 -12.32 8.40
C HIS A 121 -1.86 -11.27 9.09
N LEU A 122 -1.43 -10.01 9.20
CA LEU A 122 -2.24 -8.90 9.76
C LEU A 122 -3.14 -8.21 8.71
N THR A 123 -2.88 -8.44 7.43
CA THR A 123 -3.37 -7.58 6.34
C THR A 123 -4.51 -8.21 5.53
N ASN A 124 -5.03 -9.38 5.91
CA ASN A 124 -6.03 -10.10 5.11
C ASN A 124 -7.37 -9.35 4.97
N SER A 125 -7.95 -8.84 6.06
CA SER A 125 -9.21 -8.07 6.01
C SER A 125 -9.02 -6.71 5.32
N ALA A 126 -7.88 -6.05 5.56
CA ALA A 126 -7.52 -4.80 4.89
C ALA A 126 -7.39 -4.99 3.38
N LEU A 127 -6.62 -5.98 2.93
CA LEU A 127 -6.46 -6.30 1.52
C LEU A 127 -7.80 -6.68 0.87
N LYS A 128 -8.63 -7.48 1.54
CA LYS A 128 -9.98 -7.80 1.06
C LYS A 128 -10.84 -6.55 0.91
N ARG A 129 -10.76 -5.61 1.85
CA ARG A 129 -11.46 -4.32 1.79
C ARG A 129 -10.97 -3.48 0.61
N ARG A 130 -9.65 -3.38 0.43
CA ARG A 130 -9.04 -2.69 -0.72
C ARG A 130 -9.48 -3.31 -2.05
N GLN A 131 -9.39 -4.63 -2.17
CA GLN A 131 -9.79 -5.35 -3.38
C GLN A 131 -11.26 -5.11 -3.72
N ARG A 132 -12.15 -5.10 -2.72
CA ARG A 132 -13.55 -4.71 -2.93
C ARG A 132 -13.69 -3.30 -3.49
N GLN A 133 -13.02 -2.32 -2.90
CA GLN A 133 -13.05 -0.92 -3.37
C GLN A 133 -12.50 -0.77 -4.80
N ILE A 134 -11.44 -1.53 -5.14
CA ILE A 134 -10.89 -1.57 -6.50
C ILE A 134 -11.92 -2.13 -7.48
N LEU A 135 -12.61 -3.21 -7.13
CA LEU A 135 -13.66 -3.78 -7.97
C LEU A 135 -14.83 -2.81 -8.16
N GLU A 136 -15.27 -2.14 -7.09
CA GLU A 136 -16.30 -1.09 -7.15
C GLU A 136 -15.87 0.06 -8.08
N LYS A 137 -14.61 0.50 -8.01
CA LYS A 137 -14.05 1.49 -8.95
C LYS A 137 -13.97 0.99 -10.37
N SER A 138 -13.57 -0.27 -10.57
CA SER A 138 -13.54 -0.90 -11.89
C SER A 138 -14.94 -0.95 -12.51
N MET A 139 -15.97 -1.22 -11.71
CA MET A 139 -17.38 -1.16 -12.14
C MET A 139 -17.78 0.28 -12.49
N ALA A 140 -17.44 1.26 -11.64
CA ALA A 140 -17.74 2.66 -11.95
C ALA A 140 -17.07 3.14 -13.25
N SER A 141 -15.82 2.74 -13.49
CA SER A 141 -15.07 3.06 -14.72
C SER A 141 -15.70 2.40 -15.95
N LEU A 142 -16.17 1.16 -15.82
CA LEU A 142 -16.88 0.45 -16.90
C LEU A 142 -18.11 1.23 -17.40
N GLU A 143 -18.85 1.86 -16.48
CA GLU A 143 -20.09 2.59 -16.79
C GLU A 143 -19.84 4.04 -17.24
N ASN A 144 -18.81 4.72 -16.70
CA ASN A 144 -18.66 6.17 -16.84
C ASN A 144 -17.47 6.62 -17.71
N ASP A 145 -16.44 5.79 -17.89
CA ASP A 145 -15.25 6.17 -18.65
C ASP A 145 -15.33 5.68 -20.12
N PRO A 146 -14.85 6.47 -21.10
CA PRO A 146 -14.75 6.05 -22.50
C PRO A 146 -13.90 4.79 -22.70
N ILE A 147 -14.19 4.03 -23.76
CA ILE A 147 -13.47 2.77 -24.06
C ILE A 147 -11.99 3.00 -24.37
N GLU A 148 -11.62 4.20 -24.83
CA GLU A 148 -10.25 4.59 -25.19
C GLU A 148 -9.36 4.78 -23.95
N THR A 149 -9.95 5.06 -22.79
CA THR A 149 -9.21 5.32 -21.54
C THR A 149 -9.28 4.17 -20.54
N ARG A 150 -10.03 3.11 -20.85
CA ARG A 150 -10.18 1.92 -19.99
C ARG A 150 -9.94 0.62 -20.74
N ASN A 151 -9.61 -0.43 -20.01
CA ASN A 151 -9.46 -1.77 -20.58
C ASN A 151 -10.07 -2.82 -19.66
N HIS A 152 -11.29 -3.24 -20.00
CA HIS A 152 -12.02 -4.29 -19.30
C HIS A 152 -12.09 -5.52 -20.19
N THR A 153 -11.32 -6.55 -19.86
CA THR A 153 -11.29 -7.82 -20.59
C THR A 153 -11.53 -8.97 -19.64
N ALA A 154 -12.13 -10.05 -20.14
CA ALA A 154 -12.37 -11.26 -19.38
C ALA A 154 -12.17 -12.49 -20.27
N MET A 155 -11.73 -13.59 -19.66
CA MET A 155 -11.59 -14.89 -20.32
C MET A 155 -12.12 -15.97 -19.40
N THR A 156 -12.89 -16.91 -19.96
CA THR A 156 -13.40 -18.10 -19.28
C THR A 156 -12.76 -19.33 -19.92
N MET A 157 -12.11 -20.17 -19.12
CA MET A 157 -11.34 -21.32 -19.59
C MET A 157 -11.45 -22.51 -18.64
N SER A 158 -11.42 -23.71 -19.19
CA SER A 158 -11.16 -24.94 -18.44
C SER A 158 -9.65 -25.04 -18.19
N ILE A 159 -9.25 -25.27 -16.93
CA ILE A 159 -7.84 -25.29 -16.53
C ILE A 159 -7.48 -26.59 -15.81
N ASP A 160 -6.18 -26.90 -15.76
CA ASP A 160 -5.63 -27.78 -14.72
C ASP A 160 -5.36 -26.93 -13.46
N PRO A 161 -6.07 -27.16 -12.33
CA PRO A 161 -5.85 -26.41 -11.09
C PRO A 161 -4.42 -26.51 -10.56
N LYS A 162 -3.68 -27.58 -10.88
CA LYS A 162 -2.27 -27.75 -10.49
C LYS A 162 -1.36 -26.70 -11.12
N ARG A 163 -1.79 -26.04 -12.20
CA ARG A 163 -1.05 -24.98 -12.89
C ARG A 163 -1.32 -23.57 -12.34
N ILE A 164 -2.21 -23.42 -11.36
CA ILE A 164 -2.46 -22.12 -10.71
C ILE A 164 -1.19 -21.45 -10.15
N PRO A 165 -0.23 -22.17 -9.50
CA PRO A 165 1.02 -21.55 -9.05
C PRO A 165 1.85 -20.95 -10.20
N GLU A 166 1.91 -21.64 -11.35
CA GLU A 166 2.58 -21.16 -12.57
C GLU A 166 1.87 -19.91 -13.13
N ALA A 167 0.54 -19.95 -13.24
CA ALA A 167 -0.25 -18.80 -13.67
C ALA A 167 -0.06 -17.57 -12.76
N LYS A 168 0.00 -17.76 -11.44
CA LYS A 168 0.31 -16.68 -10.47
C LYS A 168 1.72 -16.11 -10.67
N ALA A 169 2.70 -16.93 -11.04
CA ALA A 169 4.04 -16.44 -11.35
C ALA A 169 4.04 -15.58 -12.63
N LEU A 170 3.35 -16.02 -13.67
CA LEU A 170 3.19 -15.24 -14.91
C LEU A 170 2.49 -13.90 -14.67
N ILE A 171 1.42 -13.88 -13.88
CA ILE A 171 0.71 -12.64 -13.52
C ILE A 171 1.63 -11.69 -12.75
N ARG A 172 2.44 -12.19 -11.80
CA ARG A 172 3.40 -11.35 -11.06
C ARG A 172 4.43 -10.71 -11.98
N GLU A 173 4.99 -11.49 -12.90
CA GLU A 173 5.96 -10.97 -13.87
C GLU A 173 5.33 -9.97 -14.83
N PHE A 174 4.11 -10.25 -15.30
CA PHE A 174 3.34 -9.31 -16.10
C PHE A 174 3.12 -7.99 -15.36
N ASN A 175 2.65 -8.03 -14.11
CA ASN A 175 2.42 -6.83 -13.28
C ASN A 175 3.71 -6.01 -13.11
N ARG A 176 4.84 -6.67 -12.85
CA ARG A 176 6.14 -5.99 -12.75
C ARG A 176 6.49 -5.25 -14.04
N ARG A 177 6.39 -5.93 -15.18
CA ARG A 177 6.67 -5.34 -16.50
C ARG A 177 5.71 -4.20 -16.85
N MET A 178 4.45 -4.29 -16.45
CA MET A 178 3.46 -3.23 -16.66
C MET A 178 3.74 -2.00 -15.80
N SER A 179 4.12 -2.19 -14.52
CA SER A 179 4.55 -1.08 -13.66
C SER A 179 5.81 -0.41 -14.22
N ASP A 180 6.83 -1.18 -14.61
CA ASP A 180 8.05 -0.64 -15.24
C ASP A 180 7.73 0.20 -16.50
N LEU A 181 6.75 -0.25 -17.31
CA LEU A 181 6.30 0.47 -18.50
C LEU A 181 5.55 1.77 -18.15
N LEU A 182 4.53 1.70 -17.30
CA LEU A 182 3.59 2.81 -17.04
C LEU A 182 4.13 3.86 -16.06
N GLU A 183 5.10 3.49 -15.22
CA GLU A 183 5.77 4.42 -14.30
C GLU A 183 7.00 5.09 -14.94
N SER A 184 7.28 4.83 -16.21
CA SER A 184 8.32 5.50 -16.99
C SER A 184 7.79 6.78 -17.68
N GLY A 185 8.68 7.77 -17.88
CA GLY A 185 8.36 9.00 -18.61
C GLY A 185 7.58 10.04 -17.80
N ASP A 186 6.80 10.87 -18.50
CA ASP A 186 6.05 12.00 -17.92
C ASP A 186 4.73 11.53 -17.29
N ARG A 187 4.75 11.38 -15.97
CA ARG A 187 3.63 10.87 -15.18
C ARG A 187 2.59 11.97 -14.94
N THR A 188 1.55 12.02 -15.77
CA THR A 188 0.53 13.10 -15.74
C THR A 188 -0.81 12.70 -15.12
N CYS A 189 -1.03 11.41 -14.85
CA CYS A 189 -2.27 10.88 -14.30
C CYS A 189 -2.02 9.62 -13.44
N VAL A 190 -3.02 9.23 -12.64
CA VAL A 190 -2.98 8.05 -11.78
C VAL A 190 -3.98 7.02 -12.29
N TYR A 191 -3.50 5.81 -12.55
CA TYR A 191 -4.31 4.66 -12.93
C TYR A 191 -4.27 3.59 -11.84
N GLU A 192 -5.40 2.93 -11.59
CA GLU A 192 -5.43 1.67 -10.85
C GLU A 192 -5.48 0.53 -11.86
N PHE A 193 -4.52 -0.38 -11.79
CA PHE A 193 -4.48 -1.58 -12.62
C PHE A 193 -4.70 -2.82 -11.77
N ALA A 194 -5.66 -3.67 -12.15
CA ALA A 194 -6.03 -4.86 -11.40
C ALA A 194 -6.26 -6.07 -12.31
N ILE A 195 -5.74 -7.24 -11.89
CA ILE A 195 -5.98 -8.54 -12.52
C ILE A 195 -6.59 -9.47 -11.47
N SER A 196 -7.69 -10.13 -11.84
CA SER A 196 -8.36 -11.10 -10.97
C SER A 196 -8.36 -12.48 -11.61
N LEU A 197 -7.81 -13.47 -10.90
CA LEU A 197 -7.88 -14.90 -11.24
C LEU A 197 -8.59 -15.62 -10.08
N PHE A 198 -9.80 -16.11 -10.31
CA PHE A 198 -10.63 -16.75 -9.29
C PHE A 198 -11.39 -17.95 -9.87
N PRO A 199 -11.70 -18.97 -9.04
CA PRO A 199 -12.56 -20.06 -9.46
C PRO A 199 -14.00 -19.56 -9.65
N VAL A 200 -14.61 -19.86 -10.79
CA VAL A 200 -16.04 -19.63 -11.05
C VAL A 200 -16.90 -20.81 -10.58
N LEU A 201 -16.32 -22.02 -10.60
CA LEU A 201 -16.95 -23.21 -10.05
C LEU A 201 -16.63 -23.34 -8.56
N LYS A 202 -17.67 -23.53 -7.74
CA LYS A 202 -17.50 -23.91 -6.34
C LYS A 202 -16.91 -25.32 -6.29
N ASN A 203 -15.79 -25.51 -5.58
CA ASN A 203 -15.31 -26.85 -5.26
C ASN A 203 -16.44 -27.60 -4.54
N ARG A 204 -16.85 -28.75 -5.07
CA ARG A 204 -17.90 -29.60 -4.47
C ARG A 204 -17.46 -30.33 -3.18
N GLY A 205 -16.41 -29.86 -2.51
CA GLY A 205 -15.88 -30.46 -1.30
C GLY A 205 -15.33 -29.37 -0.40
N GLU A 206 -16.23 -28.79 0.41
CA GLU A 206 -16.03 -28.00 1.64
C GLU A 206 -17.32 -27.19 1.86
N VAL A 207 -18.34 -27.89 2.39
CA VAL A 207 -19.43 -27.30 3.19
C VAL A 207 -19.21 -27.78 4.61
#